data_AF-A0AAJ2U2K8-F1
#
_entry.id   AF-A0AAJ2U2K8-F1
#
_cell.length_a   1.000
_cell.length_b   1.000
_cell.length_c   1.000
_cell.angle_alpha   90.00
_cell.angle_beta   90.00
_cell.angle_gamma   90.00
#
_symmetry.space_group_name_H-M   'P 1'
#
loop_
_entity.id
_entity.type
_entity.pdbx_description
1 polymer ?
#
loop_
_entity_poly.entity_id
_entity_poly.type
_entity_poly.pdbx_seq_one_letter_code
_entity_poly.pdbx_strand_id
1 'polypeptide(L)'
;MTTGPRDEIGEVMRFCRSRRGGRRCTRPVDHAGLHRHRTVMWADTGADPLRCTGSGNTGAPAATLPDGWPHGHALCPTCHRFVPLHGGVLAPHDTSDPAETQAGALRRREWFNTFGW
;
A
#
# COMPACT_ATOMS: atom_id res chain seq x y z
N MET A 1 12.29 -38.66 18.63
CA MET A 1 11.05 -38.15 18.01
C MET A 1 10.94 -36.67 18.34
N THR A 2 10.97 -35.85 17.27
CA THR A 2 10.49 -34.45 17.14
C THR A 2 11.02 -33.36 18.08
N THR A 3 12.19 -32.82 17.73
CA THR A 3 12.44 -31.37 17.75
C THR A 3 11.68 -30.73 16.58
N GLY A 4 10.57 -30.04 16.86
CA GLY A 4 9.91 -29.18 15.86
C GLY A 4 10.43 -27.74 15.99
N PRO A 5 10.87 -27.07 14.91
CA PRO A 5 11.24 -25.67 15.00
C PRO A 5 10.01 -24.77 14.85
N ARG A 6 9.90 -23.85 15.82
CA ARG A 6 9.30 -22.50 15.84
C ARG A 6 8.80 -21.97 14.48
N ASP A 7 7.52 -21.58 14.44
CA ASP A 7 7.01 -20.45 13.65
C ASP A 7 5.65 -20.00 14.22
N GLU A 8 5.66 -19.37 15.40
CA GLU A 8 4.58 -18.46 15.77
C GLU A 8 4.77 -17.18 14.96
N ILE A 9 4.25 -17.18 13.73
CA ILE A 9 4.14 -15.99 12.90
C ILE A 9 3.13 -15.09 13.63
N GLY A 10 3.63 -14.13 14.42
CA GLY A 10 2.80 -13.15 15.09
C GLY A 10 1.80 -12.54 14.10
N GLU A 11 0.52 -12.55 14.46
CA GLU A 11 -0.56 -12.08 13.60
C GLU A 11 -0.24 -10.67 13.09
N VAL A 12 -0.13 -10.51 11.77
CA VAL A 12 0.14 -9.21 11.16
C VAL A 12 -1.09 -8.34 11.37
N MET A 13 -1.02 -7.43 12.35
CA MET A 13 -2.10 -6.50 12.66
C MET A 13 -2.46 -5.67 11.43
N ARG A 14 -3.70 -5.83 10.96
CA ARG A 14 -4.24 -5.08 9.82
C ARG A 14 -4.92 -3.81 10.31
N PHE A 15 -4.51 -2.67 9.77
CA PHE A 15 -5.11 -1.39 10.09
C PHE A 15 -6.22 -1.01 9.11
N CYS A 16 -7.19 -0.24 9.60
CA CYS A 16 -8.21 0.40 8.79
C CYS A 16 -7.57 1.22 7.66
N ARG A 17 -8.12 1.10 6.45
CA ARG A 17 -7.56 1.71 5.24
C ARG A 17 -7.99 3.16 5.02
N SER A 18 -8.99 3.62 5.79
CA SER A 18 -9.48 5.00 5.77
C SER A 18 -8.35 6.00 6.01
N ARG A 19 -8.42 7.13 5.33
CA ARG A 19 -7.48 8.24 5.47
C ARG A 19 -8.19 9.58 5.57
N ARG A 20 -7.48 10.59 6.05
CA ARG A 20 -7.90 11.99 5.96
C ARG A 20 -6.68 12.90 5.79
N GLY A 21 -6.61 13.61 4.67
CA GLY A 21 -5.43 14.41 4.31
C GLY A 21 -4.16 13.57 4.25
N GLY A 22 -4.24 12.36 3.68
CA GLY A 22 -3.13 11.42 3.55
C GLY A 22 -2.79 10.62 4.81
N ARG A 23 -3.32 11.00 5.98
CA ARG A 23 -3.08 10.30 7.25
C ARG A 23 -3.90 9.02 7.34
N ARG A 24 -3.26 7.87 7.58
CA ARG A 24 -3.96 6.57 7.71
C ARG A 24 -4.49 6.33 9.11
N CYS A 25 -5.70 5.77 9.19
CA CYS A 25 -6.29 5.31 10.43
C CYS A 25 -5.37 4.27 11.10
N THR A 26 -5.13 4.41 12.41
CA THR A 26 -4.26 3.52 13.19
C THR A 26 -5.06 2.56 14.06
N ARG A 27 -6.36 2.38 13.76
CA ARG A 27 -7.21 1.39 14.43
C ARG A 27 -7.21 0.07 13.63
N PRO A 28 -7.50 -1.07 14.28
CA PRO A 28 -7.66 -2.35 13.58
C PRO A 28 -8.69 -2.27 12.47
N VAL A 29 -8.59 -3.16 11.48
CA VAL A 29 -9.66 -3.35 10.48
C VAL A 29 -11.01 -3.61 11.19
N ASP A 30 -12.10 -3.14 10.58
CA ASP A 30 -13.48 -3.30 11.09
C ASP A 30 -13.75 -2.72 12.48
N HIS A 31 -12.97 -1.72 12.91
CA HIS A 31 -13.21 -1.03 14.17
C HIS A 31 -14.55 -0.29 14.22
N ALA A 32 -15.23 -0.32 15.36
CA ALA A 32 -16.43 0.49 15.60
C ALA A 32 -16.09 1.96 15.90
N GLY A 33 -16.96 2.89 15.49
CA GLY A 33 -16.84 4.33 15.77
C GLY A 33 -15.88 5.07 14.83
N LEU A 34 -15.53 6.32 15.19
CA LEU A 34 -14.72 7.19 14.33
C LEU A 34 -13.34 6.61 13.98
N HIS A 35 -12.88 6.92 12.78
CA HIS A 35 -11.49 6.74 12.37
C HIS A 35 -10.58 7.61 13.22
N ARG A 36 -9.33 7.18 13.40
CA ARG A 36 -8.37 7.87 14.26
C ARG A 36 -6.95 7.73 13.76
N HIS A 37 -6.21 8.84 13.77
CA HIS A 37 -4.75 8.83 13.72
C HIS A 37 -4.20 9.78 14.79
N ARG A 38 -3.53 9.23 15.80
CA ARG A 38 -3.09 9.98 17.00
C ARG A 38 -4.27 10.70 17.66
N THR A 39 -4.31 12.04 17.63
CA THR A 39 -5.38 12.88 18.20
C THR A 39 -6.43 13.31 17.16
N VAL A 40 -6.20 13.03 15.88
CA VAL A 40 -7.14 13.38 14.80
C VAL A 40 -8.19 12.28 14.66
N MET A 41 -9.47 12.67 14.63
CA MET A 41 -10.60 11.77 14.42
C MET A 41 -11.45 12.21 13.22
N TRP A 42 -12.10 11.27 12.54
CA TRP A 42 -13.01 11.57 11.42
C TRP A 42 -14.07 10.49 11.19
N ALA A 43 -15.19 10.90 10.60
CA ALA A 43 -16.23 10.02 10.07
C ALA A 43 -15.94 9.66 8.61
N ASP A 44 -16.66 8.69 8.05
CA ASP A 44 -16.52 8.24 6.66
C ASP A 44 -16.71 9.38 5.64
N THR A 45 -17.65 10.28 5.90
CA THR A 45 -17.91 11.46 5.04
C THR A 45 -16.74 12.44 4.97
N GLY A 46 -15.84 12.39 5.95
CA GLY A 46 -14.61 13.19 5.96
C GLY A 46 -13.36 12.42 5.54
N ALA A 47 -13.52 11.20 5.03
CA ALA A 47 -12.40 10.38 4.58
C ALA A 47 -11.95 10.78 3.16
N ASP A 48 -10.66 10.64 2.89
CA ASP A 48 -10.11 10.73 1.54
C ASP A 48 -10.76 9.65 0.66
N PRO A 49 -10.99 9.93 -0.64
CA PRO A 49 -11.48 8.92 -1.56
C PRO A 49 -10.52 7.71 -1.61
N LEU A 50 -11.11 6.52 -1.77
CA LEU A 50 -10.35 5.29 -1.89
C LEU A 50 -9.49 5.31 -3.17
N ARG A 51 -10.11 5.76 -4.27
CA ARG A 51 -9.45 5.94 -5.57
C ARG A 51 -8.33 6.95 -5.44
N CYS A 52 -7.14 6.57 -5.90
CA CYS A 52 -5.99 7.47 -5.89
C CYS A 52 -6.18 8.57 -6.93
N THR A 53 -5.96 9.82 -6.53
CA THR A 53 -5.93 10.97 -7.44
C THR A 53 -4.79 10.90 -8.46
N GLY A 54 -3.80 10.02 -8.24
CA GLY A 54 -2.78 9.70 -9.22
C GLY A 54 -3.25 8.77 -10.36
N SER A 55 -4.46 8.22 -10.28
CA SER A 55 -5.01 7.39 -11.36
C SER A 55 -5.13 8.20 -12.65
N GLY A 56 -4.69 7.62 -13.78
CA GLY A 56 -4.72 8.28 -15.09
C GLY A 56 -3.58 9.28 -15.33
N ASN A 57 -2.73 9.56 -14.34
CA ASN A 57 -1.55 10.37 -14.56
C ASN A 57 -0.55 9.64 -15.46
N THR A 58 0.23 10.41 -16.22
CA THR A 58 1.36 9.87 -16.98
C THR A 58 2.38 9.22 -16.04
N GLY A 59 2.93 8.09 -16.47
CA GLY A 59 3.95 7.36 -15.72
C GLY A 59 4.94 6.68 -16.66
N ALA A 60 6.09 6.31 -16.09
CA ALA A 60 7.07 5.46 -16.73
C ALA A 60 7.28 4.20 -15.88
N PRO A 61 7.66 3.07 -16.50
CA PRO A 61 8.05 1.88 -15.75
C PRO A 61 9.07 2.23 -14.69
N ALA A 62 8.89 1.72 -13.47
CA ALA A 62 9.86 1.90 -12.42
C ALA A 62 11.15 1.13 -12.72
N ALA A 63 12.26 1.56 -12.11
CA ALA A 63 13.50 0.78 -12.12
C ALA A 63 13.23 -0.65 -11.65
N THR A 64 13.97 -1.62 -12.19
CA THR A 64 13.76 -3.03 -11.86
C THR A 64 14.84 -3.55 -10.92
N LEU A 65 14.44 -4.31 -9.90
CA LEU A 65 15.34 -5.18 -9.15
C LEU A 65 15.93 -6.26 -10.07
N PRO A 66 17.01 -6.97 -9.66
CA PRO A 66 17.69 -7.95 -10.53
C PRO A 66 16.80 -9.08 -11.04
N ASP A 67 15.71 -9.39 -10.36
CA ASP A 67 14.71 -10.40 -10.76
C ASP A 67 13.59 -9.84 -11.67
N GLY A 68 13.71 -8.57 -12.07
CA GLY A 68 12.75 -7.89 -12.94
C GLY A 68 11.54 -7.30 -12.21
N TRP A 69 11.44 -7.38 -10.88
CA TRP A 69 10.38 -6.72 -10.11
C TRP A 69 10.53 -5.18 -10.22
N PRO A 70 9.46 -4.38 -10.48
CA PRO A 70 8.04 -4.69 -10.37
C PRO A 70 7.37 -5.06 -11.70
N HIS A 71 8.10 -5.70 -12.62
CA HIS A 71 7.56 -6.23 -13.87
C HIS A 71 6.89 -5.15 -14.74
N GLY A 72 7.62 -4.06 -14.99
CA GLY A 72 7.17 -2.96 -15.86
C GLY A 72 6.10 -2.05 -15.27
N HIS A 73 5.67 -2.28 -14.02
CA HIS A 73 4.75 -1.38 -13.34
C HIS A 73 5.43 -0.05 -12.99
N ALA A 74 4.65 1.02 -12.98
CA ALA A 74 5.11 2.36 -12.63
C ALA A 74 4.88 2.65 -11.14
N LEU A 75 5.76 3.44 -10.53
CA LEU A 75 5.56 3.94 -9.18
C LEU A 75 4.63 5.16 -9.22
N CYS A 76 3.47 5.06 -8.56
CA CYS A 76 2.57 6.20 -8.41
C CYS A 76 3.15 7.21 -7.41
N PRO A 77 3.40 8.48 -7.81
CA PRO A 77 3.99 9.49 -6.91
C PRO A 77 3.04 9.94 -5.80
N THR A 78 1.74 9.65 -5.93
CA THR A 78 0.74 10.04 -4.92
C THR A 78 0.62 9.03 -3.79
N CYS A 79 0.58 7.73 -4.12
CA CYS A 79 0.31 6.68 -3.12
C CYS A 79 1.45 5.67 -2.96
N HIS A 80 2.53 5.81 -3.72
CA HIS A 80 3.73 4.98 -3.65
C HIS A 80 3.47 3.48 -3.93
N ARG A 81 2.37 3.17 -4.61
CA ARG A 81 2.10 1.82 -5.12
C ARG A 81 2.71 1.64 -6.50
N PHE A 82 3.12 0.41 -6.81
CA PHE A 82 3.42 -0.01 -8.17
C PHE A 82 2.12 -0.36 -8.89
N VAL A 83 1.86 0.31 -10.00
CA VAL A 83 0.59 0.30 -10.72
C VAL A 83 0.85 -0.06 -12.18
N PRO A 84 0.01 -0.90 -12.82
CA PRO A 84 0.14 -1.18 -14.24
C PRO A 84 0.08 0.10 -15.06
N LEU A 85 0.79 0.12 -16.19
CA LEU A 85 0.66 1.16 -17.20
C LEU A 85 -0.25 0.68 -18.34
N HIS A 86 -1.13 1.55 -18.79
CA HIS A 86 -1.90 1.36 -20.02
C HIS A 86 -1.63 2.56 -20.92
N GLY A 87 -0.91 2.37 -22.02
CA GLY A 87 -0.57 3.47 -22.93
C GLY A 87 0.24 4.60 -22.28
N GLY A 88 1.11 4.28 -21.31
CA GLY A 88 1.94 5.27 -20.61
C GLY A 88 1.24 6.04 -19.49
N VAL A 89 0.00 5.67 -19.13
CA VAL A 89 -0.69 6.23 -17.96
C VAL A 89 -0.94 5.18 -16.89
N LEU A 90 -0.95 5.62 -15.63
CA LEU A 90 -1.25 4.79 -14.46
C LEU A 90 -2.68 4.28 -14.55
N ALA A 91 -2.85 2.96 -14.51
CA ALA A 91 -4.16 2.34 -14.44
C ALA A 91 -4.98 2.88 -13.24
N PRO A 92 -6.33 2.91 -13.33
CA PRO A 92 -7.17 3.22 -12.19
C PRO A 92 -6.82 2.33 -11.01
N HIS A 93 -6.47 2.94 -9.88
CA HIS A 93 -6.04 2.19 -8.70
C HIS A 93 -6.46 2.88 -7.41
N ASP A 94 -6.59 2.05 -6.39
CA ASP A 94 -6.82 2.53 -5.04
C ASP A 94 -5.51 2.72 -4.31
N THR A 95 -5.54 3.67 -3.38
CA THR A 95 -4.44 4.03 -2.46
C THR A 95 -4.09 2.93 -1.44
N SER A 96 -4.86 1.85 -1.43
CA SER A 96 -4.60 0.63 -0.67
C SER A 96 -5.07 -0.57 -1.48
N ASP A 97 -4.42 -1.71 -1.30
CA ASP A 97 -4.83 -2.96 -1.94
C ASP A 97 -5.33 -3.97 -0.89
N PRO A 98 -6.57 -4.46 -0.97
CA PRO A 98 -7.01 -5.56 -0.15
C PRO A 98 -6.24 -6.86 -0.33
N ALA A 99 -5.72 -7.09 -1.53
CA ALA A 99 -5.04 -8.32 -1.92
C ALA A 99 -3.52 -8.24 -1.77
N GLU A 100 -2.96 -7.14 -1.26
CA GLU A 100 -1.53 -7.04 -1.03
C GLU A 100 -1.06 -8.10 -0.03
N THR A 101 -0.11 -8.91 -0.49
CA THR A 101 0.53 -9.94 0.32
C THR A 101 1.71 -9.35 1.09
N GLN A 102 2.08 -10.00 2.20
CA GLN A 102 3.27 -9.62 2.96
C GLN A 102 4.54 -9.70 2.11
N ALA A 103 4.66 -10.74 1.26
CA ALA A 103 5.75 -10.85 0.31
C ALA A 103 5.82 -9.63 -0.64
N GLY A 104 4.69 -9.21 -1.21
CA GLY A 104 4.63 -8.01 -2.05
C GLY A 104 5.05 -6.74 -1.31
N ALA A 105 4.62 -6.57 -0.05
CA ALA A 105 5.03 -5.45 0.79
C ALA A 105 6.53 -5.45 1.08
N LEU A 106 7.14 -6.63 1.30
CA LEU A 106 8.58 -6.78 1.50
C LEU A 106 9.37 -6.44 0.23
N ARG A 107 8.92 -6.89 -0.95
CA ARG A 107 9.54 -6.53 -2.24
C ARG A 107 9.48 -5.04 -2.50
N ARG A 108 8.35 -4.38 -2.19
CA ARG A 108 8.25 -2.92 -2.28
C ARG A 108 9.22 -2.21 -1.34
N ARG A 109 9.39 -2.69 -0.11
CA ARG A 109 10.36 -2.13 0.83
C ARG A 109 11.79 -2.27 0.31
N GLU A 110 12.14 -3.45 -0.22
CA GLU A 110 13.45 -3.70 -0.83
C GLU A 110 13.71 -2.71 -1.97
N TRP A 111 12.76 -2.54 -2.88
CA TRP A 111 12.88 -1.58 -3.97
C TRP A 111 13.16 -0.16 -3.49
N PHE A 112 12.39 0.33 -2.49
CA PHE A 112 12.62 1.66 -1.93
C PHE A 112 14.00 1.81 -1.32
N ASN A 113 14.48 0.78 -0.61
CA ASN A 113 15.82 0.78 -0.03
C ASN A 113 16.93 0.74 -1.09
N THR A 114 16.68 0.12 -2.25
CA THR A 114 17.66 0.02 -3.34
C THR A 114 17.76 1.29 -4.16
N PHE A 115 16.63 1.87 -4.57
CA PHE A 115 16.62 2.97 -5.54
C PHE A 115 16.46 4.36 -4.91
N GLY A 116 16.02 4.43 -3.66
CA GLY A 116 15.66 5.70 -3.02
C GLY A 116 14.36 6.29 -3.60
N TRP A 117 13.57 6.93 -2.75
CA TRP A 117 12.36 7.65 -3.15
C TRP A 117 12.00 8.74 -2.15
#